data_AF-A0A321LNT6-F1
#
_entry.id   AF-A0A321LNT6-F1
#
_cell.length_a   1.000
_cell.length_b   1.000
_cell.length_c   1.000
_cell.angle_alpha   90.00
_cell.angle_beta   90.00
_cell.angle_gamma   90.00
#
_symmetry.space_group_name_H-M   'P 1'
#
loop_
_entity.id
_entity.type
_entity.pdbx_description
1 polymer ?
#
loop_
_entity_poly.entity_id
_entity_poly.type
_entity_poly.pdbx_seq_one_letter_code
_entity_poly.pdbx_strand_id
1 'polypeptide(L)'
;MFLKSATATDFVAFLQAVSLKMFRSKQASRTLSVAFLGALLLICGCKSAPLNVKQNVLADDLYAMRSAIDQFSQDQGHVPKALHDLVARGYIKDIPVDPVTGSNKTWLCLIDDEDDSGDLGIVDIASGSEKPESDDGTYTKCP
;
A
#
# COMPACT_ATOMS: atom_id res chain seq x y z
N MET A 1 -23.21 -5.13 35.80
CA MET A 1 -23.98 -4.19 34.95
C MET A 1 -23.59 -4.45 33.49
N PHE A 2 -23.85 -5.67 32.98
CA PHE A 2 -24.94 -6.01 32.05
C PHE A 2 -25.05 -5.11 30.79
N LEU A 3 -24.03 -5.20 29.92
CA LEU A 3 -24.22 -5.00 28.48
C LEU A 3 -24.93 -6.23 27.92
N LYS A 4 -26.26 -6.20 27.87
CA LYS A 4 -27.06 -7.24 27.22
C LYS A 4 -27.03 -6.95 25.72
N SER A 5 -26.43 -7.86 24.95
CA SER A 5 -26.50 -7.86 23.48
C SER A 5 -27.95 -7.73 23.03
N ALA A 6 -28.27 -6.66 22.30
CA ALA A 6 -29.60 -6.49 21.71
C ALA A 6 -29.82 -7.63 20.71
N THR A 7 -30.78 -8.51 21.00
CA THR A 7 -31.13 -9.64 20.14
C THR A 7 -32.12 -9.18 19.08
N ALA A 8 -32.18 -9.85 17.92
CA ALA A 8 -33.02 -9.46 16.78
C ALA A 8 -34.51 -9.25 17.15
N THR A 9 -34.98 -9.88 18.22
CA THR A 9 -36.32 -9.70 18.81
C THR A 9 -36.58 -8.27 19.30
N ASP A 10 -35.57 -7.61 19.89
CA ASP A 10 -35.68 -6.24 20.38
C ASP A 10 -35.85 -5.25 19.22
N PHE A 11 -35.21 -5.55 18.09
CA PHE A 11 -35.32 -4.77 16.86
C PHE A 11 -36.73 -4.88 16.25
N VAL A 12 -37.30 -6.08 16.19
CA VAL A 12 -38.67 -6.30 15.69
C VAL A 12 -39.71 -5.61 16.57
N ALA A 13 -39.58 -5.69 17.90
CA ALA A 13 -40.45 -5.00 18.84
C ALA A 13 -40.36 -3.47 18.68
N PHE A 14 -39.16 -2.95 18.46
CA PHE A 14 -38.93 -1.53 18.19
C PHE A 14 -39.60 -1.10 16.87
N LEU A 15 -39.48 -1.90 15.80
CA LEU A 15 -40.13 -1.62 14.51
C LEU A 15 -41.66 -1.60 14.62
N GLN A 16 -42.26 -2.53 15.37
CA GLN A 16 -43.72 -2.55 15.60
C GLN A 16 -44.18 -1.34 16.42
N ALA A 17 -43.44 -0.96 17.46
CA ALA A 17 -43.75 0.20 18.30
C ALA A 17 -43.63 1.53 17.53
N VAL A 18 -42.65 1.67 16.64
CA VAL A 18 -42.48 2.83 15.76
C VAL A 18 -43.66 2.98 14.81
N SER A 19 -44.10 1.88 14.18
CA SER A 19 -45.21 1.88 13.23
C SER A 19 -46.54 2.33 13.87
N LEU A 20 -46.82 1.88 15.10
CA LEU A 20 -48.02 2.26 15.85
C LEU A 20 -48.02 3.74 16.25
N LYS A 21 -46.84 4.31 16.54
CA LYS A 21 -46.69 5.70 17.01
C LYS A 21 -46.74 6.71 15.87
N MET A 22 -46.38 6.30 14.65
CA MET A 22 -46.47 7.14 13.46
C MET A 22 -47.91 7.41 12.99
N PHE A 23 -48.90 6.61 13.40
CA PHE A 23 -50.30 6.75 12.96
C PHE A 23 -51.10 7.85 13.70
N ARG A 24 -50.64 8.31 14.87
CA ARG A 24 -51.24 9.47 15.58
C ARG A 24 -50.54 10.77 15.21
N SER A 25 -50.89 11.29 14.04
CA SER A 25 -50.94 12.71 13.64
C SER A 25 -49.76 13.64 14.02
N LYS A 26 -49.07 14.15 12.98
CA LYS A 26 -48.12 15.29 12.93
C LYS A 26 -46.65 15.11 13.35
N GLN A 27 -46.22 14.01 13.98
CA GLN A 27 -44.78 13.83 14.36
C GLN A 27 -43.88 13.23 13.27
N ALA A 28 -44.44 12.73 12.16
CA ALA A 28 -43.69 11.99 11.12
C ALA A 28 -42.52 12.77 10.48
N SER A 29 -42.63 14.10 10.35
CA SER A 29 -41.56 14.92 9.75
C SER A 29 -40.30 15.02 10.62
N ARG A 30 -40.44 15.06 11.95
CA ARG A 30 -39.29 15.21 12.87
C ARG A 30 -38.55 13.90 13.09
N THR A 31 -39.26 12.77 13.12
CA THR A 31 -38.66 11.44 13.32
C THR A 31 -37.92 10.95 12.09
N LEU A 32 -38.37 11.31 10.88
CA LEU A 32 -37.67 10.98 9.63
C LEU A 32 -36.29 11.62 9.56
N SER A 33 -36.15 12.90 9.94
CA SER A 33 -34.85 13.59 9.90
C SER A 33 -33.82 12.96 10.84
N VAL A 34 -34.21 12.61 12.07
CA VAL A 34 -33.32 11.97 13.05
C VAL A 34 -32.96 10.55 12.64
N ALA A 35 -33.91 9.79 12.07
CA ALA A 35 -33.65 8.45 11.55
C ALA A 35 -32.71 8.49 10.33
N PHE A 36 -32.88 9.47 9.42
CA PHE A 36 -32.01 9.64 8.26
C PHE A 36 -30.59 10.04 8.67
N LEU A 37 -30.45 10.95 9.64
CA LEU A 37 -29.15 11.35 10.18
C LEU A 37 -28.45 10.16 10.88
N GLY A 38 -29.21 9.38 11.65
CA GLY A 38 -28.70 8.18 12.32
C GLY A 38 -28.30 7.08 11.33
N ALA A 39 -29.08 6.87 10.27
CA ALA A 39 -28.74 5.93 9.20
C ALA A 39 -27.51 6.38 8.40
N LEU A 40 -27.38 7.69 8.10
CA LEU A 40 -26.23 8.24 7.39
C LEU A 40 -24.92 8.09 8.18
N LEU A 41 -24.97 8.26 9.51
CA LEU A 41 -23.83 8.04 10.39
C LEU A 41 -23.41 6.56 10.47
N LEU A 42 -24.35 5.62 10.36
CA LEU A 42 -24.05 4.18 10.35
C LEU A 42 -23.39 3.72 9.05
N ILE A 43 -23.71 4.37 7.92
CA ILE A 43 -23.15 4.04 6.61
C ILE A 43 -21.71 4.55 6.45
N CYS A 44 -21.30 5.59 7.17
CA CYS A 44 -19.96 6.19 7.08
C CYS A 44 -18.86 5.42 7.86
N GLY A 45 -19.18 4.23 8.39
CA GLY A 45 -18.23 3.36 9.08
C GLY A 45 -17.25 2.60 8.18
N CYS A 46 -16.81 3.18 7.06
CA CYS A 46 -15.77 2.58 6.21
C CYS A 46 -14.44 2.56 6.95
N LYS A 47 -14.21 1.48 7.69
CA LYS A 47 -12.89 1.14 8.21
C LYS A 47 -12.06 0.63 7.04
N SER A 48 -11.29 1.51 6.40
CA SER A 48 -10.23 1.09 5.47
C SER A 48 -9.22 0.27 6.28
N ALA A 49 -9.28 -1.06 6.14
CA ALA A 49 -8.33 -1.96 6.79
C ALA A 49 -6.97 -1.84 6.07
N PRO A 50 -5.88 -1.47 6.76
CA PRO A 50 -4.58 -1.29 6.14
C PRO A 50 -3.87 -2.65 6.05
N LEU A 51 -4.40 -3.59 5.26
CA LEU A 51 -3.82 -4.94 5.16
C LEU A 51 -2.54 -4.97 4.30
N ASN A 52 -2.25 -3.91 3.55
CA ASN A 52 -1.17 -3.89 2.56
C ASN A 52 -0.09 -2.81 2.81
N VAL A 53 0.03 -2.24 4.02
CA VAL A 53 0.97 -1.11 4.26
C VAL A 53 2.40 -1.46 3.88
N LYS A 54 2.85 -2.68 4.19
CA LYS A 54 4.21 -3.13 3.85
C LYS A 54 4.44 -3.25 2.35
N GLN A 55 3.43 -3.70 1.60
CA GLN A 55 3.51 -3.85 0.15
C GLN A 55 3.54 -2.48 -0.54
N ASN A 56 2.77 -1.51 -0.03
CA ASN A 56 2.80 -0.15 -0.56
C ASN A 56 4.16 0.52 -0.34
N VAL A 57 4.72 0.42 0.87
CA VAL A 57 6.06 0.96 1.15
C VAL A 57 7.11 0.28 0.29
N LEU A 58 7.02 -1.05 0.11
CA LEU A 58 7.95 -1.76 -0.77
C LEU A 58 7.86 -1.26 -2.21
N ALA A 59 6.65 -1.06 -2.73
CA ALA A 59 6.45 -0.56 -4.09
C ALA A 59 7.02 0.86 -4.27
N ASP A 60 6.81 1.72 -3.28
CA ASP A 60 7.34 3.09 -3.28
C ASP A 60 8.89 3.08 -3.23
N ASP A 61 9.50 2.25 -2.38
CA ASP A 61 10.96 2.11 -2.27
C ASP A 61 11.57 1.57 -3.57
N LEU A 62 10.96 0.54 -4.18
CA LEU A 62 11.39 -0.01 -5.46
C LEU A 62 11.29 1.03 -6.58
N TYR A 63 10.19 1.79 -6.62
CA TYR A 63 10.00 2.85 -7.60
C TYR A 63 11.07 3.94 -7.47
N ALA A 64 11.37 4.38 -6.25
CA ALA A 64 12.41 5.37 -5.99
C ALA A 64 13.79 4.89 -6.44
N MET A 65 14.15 3.63 -6.15
CA MET A 65 15.45 3.07 -6.55
C MET A 65 15.55 2.89 -8.06
N ARG A 66 14.51 2.36 -8.73
CA ARG A 66 14.47 2.22 -10.19
C ARG A 66 14.59 3.58 -10.88
N SER A 67 13.83 4.57 -10.42
CA SER A 67 13.93 5.93 -10.96
C SER A 67 15.32 6.54 -10.78
N ALA A 68 16.02 6.23 -9.68
CA ALA A 68 17.40 6.67 -9.48
C ALA A 68 18.40 5.99 -10.42
N ILE A 69 18.21 4.70 -10.70
CA ILE A 69 19.01 3.96 -11.69
C ILE A 69 18.80 4.56 -13.09
N ASP A 70 17.56 4.81 -13.48
CA ASP A 70 17.22 5.42 -14.77
C ASP A 70 17.83 6.81 -14.92
N GLN A 71 17.78 7.64 -13.86
CA GLN A 71 18.40 8.97 -13.85
C GLN A 71 19.93 8.88 -13.94
N PHE A 72 20.55 7.97 -13.20
CA PHE A 72 21.99 7.75 -13.27
C PHE A 72 22.41 7.36 -14.69
N SER A 73 21.68 6.44 -15.32
CA SER A 73 21.97 6.00 -16.70
C SER A 73 21.83 7.16 -17.69
N GLN A 74 20.79 7.99 -17.56
CA GLN A 74 20.59 9.17 -18.41
C GLN A 74 21.71 10.23 -18.26
N ASP A 75 22.19 10.47 -17.05
CA ASP A 75 23.18 11.50 -16.78
C ASP A 75 24.62 11.04 -17.08
N GLN A 76 24.94 9.79 -16.76
CA GLN A 76 26.29 9.24 -16.88
C GLN A 76 26.51 8.51 -18.21
N GLY A 77 25.43 8.14 -18.90
CA GLY A 77 25.47 7.34 -20.12
C GLY A 77 25.97 5.91 -19.87
N HIS A 78 25.84 5.40 -18.63
CA HIS A 78 26.12 4.02 -18.26
C HIS A 78 25.34 3.63 -17.00
N VAL A 79 25.07 2.34 -16.81
CA VAL A 79 24.41 1.83 -15.59
C VAL A 79 25.35 1.77 -14.38
N PRO A 80 24.83 1.84 -13.14
CA PRO A 80 25.64 1.74 -11.93
C PRO A 80 26.13 0.30 -11.69
N LYS A 81 27.35 0.14 -11.15
CA LYS A 81 27.93 -1.18 -10.86
C LYS A 81 27.53 -1.69 -9.48
N ALA A 82 27.26 -0.78 -8.56
CA ALA A 82 26.76 -1.07 -7.22
C ALA A 82 25.71 -0.04 -6.79
N LEU A 83 24.80 -0.43 -5.88
CA LEU A 83 23.84 0.53 -5.29
C LEU A 83 24.52 1.71 -4.61
N HIS A 84 25.75 1.50 -4.11
CA HIS A 84 26.50 2.56 -3.45
C HIS A 84 26.86 3.70 -4.40
N ASP A 85 26.98 3.45 -5.71
CA ASP A 85 27.27 4.49 -6.70
C ASP A 85 26.13 5.52 -6.78
N LEU A 86 24.89 5.08 -6.59
CA LEU A 86 23.71 5.94 -6.54
C LEU A 86 23.74 6.88 -5.31
N VAL A 87 24.21 6.37 -4.16
CA VAL A 87 24.38 7.17 -2.93
C VAL A 87 25.55 8.14 -3.08
N ALA A 88 26.68 7.67 -3.60
CA ALA A 88 27.89 8.45 -3.76
C ALA A 88 27.70 9.65 -4.69
N ARG A 89 26.89 9.48 -5.75
CA ARG A 89 26.54 10.56 -6.69
C ARG A 89 25.31 11.36 -6.26
N GLY A 90 24.61 10.94 -5.21
CA GLY A 90 23.51 11.69 -4.61
C GLY A 90 22.16 11.54 -5.32
N TYR A 91 21.97 10.51 -6.14
CA TYR A 91 20.65 10.18 -6.71
C TYR A 91 19.68 9.67 -5.65
N ILE A 92 20.21 8.97 -4.64
CA ILE A 92 19.47 8.58 -3.43
C ILE A 92 20.25 9.01 -2.19
N LYS A 93 19.52 9.30 -1.10
CA LYS A 93 20.15 9.72 0.16
C LYS A 93 20.80 8.57 0.90
N ASP A 94 20.13 7.43 0.94
CA ASP A 94 20.61 6.17 1.48
C ASP A 94 19.89 5.00 0.79
N ILE A 95 20.35 3.77 1.06
CA ILE A 95 19.70 2.56 0.55
C ILE A 95 18.55 2.21 1.52
N PRO A 96 17.29 2.21 1.06
CA PRO A 96 16.15 1.93 1.92
C PRO A 96 16.21 0.50 2.48
N VAL A 97 15.63 0.31 3.66
CA VAL A 97 15.50 -0.99 4.30
C VAL A 97 14.25 -1.66 3.74
N ASP A 98 14.40 -2.85 3.16
CA ASP A 98 13.26 -3.60 2.64
C ASP A 98 12.23 -3.87 3.77
N PRO A 99 10.98 -3.38 3.65
CA PRO A 99 9.97 -3.49 4.71
C PRO A 99 9.41 -4.91 4.88
N VAL A 100 9.67 -5.81 3.94
CA VAL A 100 9.25 -7.22 3.99
C VAL A 100 10.32 -8.07 4.66
N THR A 101 11.58 -7.92 4.26
CA THR A 101 12.70 -8.71 4.82
C THR A 101 13.40 -8.03 6.01
N GLY A 102 13.16 -6.74 6.24
CA GLY A 102 13.71 -5.96 7.36
C GLY A 102 15.19 -5.63 7.22
N SER A 103 15.75 -5.68 6.02
CA SER A 103 17.19 -5.48 5.77
C SER A 103 17.42 -4.63 4.53
N ASN A 104 18.50 -3.85 4.51
CA ASN A 104 18.93 -3.09 3.33
C ASN A 104 19.90 -3.88 2.43
N LYS A 105 20.21 -5.14 2.78
CA LYS A 105 21.15 -6.01 2.04
C LYS A 105 20.47 -7.14 1.29
N THR A 106 19.15 -7.20 1.33
CA THR A 106 18.33 -8.27 0.75
C THR A 106 17.83 -7.93 -0.64
N TRP A 107 18.09 -6.72 -1.13
CA TRP A 107 17.80 -6.33 -2.50
C TRP A 107 18.52 -7.24 -3.49
N LEU A 108 17.78 -7.61 -4.52
CA LEU A 108 18.24 -8.39 -5.66
C LEU A 108 18.39 -7.47 -6.85
N CYS A 109 19.51 -7.57 -7.55
CA CYS A 109 19.83 -6.79 -8.73
C CYS A 109 19.80 -7.71 -9.95
N LEU A 110 19.19 -7.23 -11.02
CA LEU A 110 19.34 -7.78 -12.34
C LEU A 110 20.56 -7.09 -12.97
N ILE A 111 21.60 -7.88 -13.22
CA ILE A 111 22.80 -7.43 -13.92
C ILE A 111 22.65 -7.94 -15.34
N ASP A 112 22.66 -7.01 -16.28
CA ASP A 112 22.65 -7.29 -17.71
C ASP A 112 24.01 -6.91 -18.30
N ASP A 113 24.42 -7.67 -19.30
CA ASP A 113 25.63 -7.48 -20.10
C ASP A 113 25.40 -6.70 -21.39
N GLU A 114 24.14 -6.37 -21.71
CA GLU A 114 23.75 -5.63 -22.92
C GLU A 114 23.14 -4.25 -22.64
N ASP A 115 23.73 -3.45 -21.74
CA ASP A 115 23.38 -2.02 -21.70
C ASP A 115 23.90 -1.30 -22.97
N ASP A 116 23.31 -0.16 -23.32
CA ASP A 116 23.69 0.65 -24.50
C ASP A 116 25.19 1.05 -24.52
N SER A 117 25.87 0.93 -23.37
CA SER A 117 27.27 1.27 -23.14
C SER A 117 28.23 0.07 -23.26
N GLY A 118 27.71 -1.16 -23.26
CA GLY A 118 28.49 -2.41 -23.25
C GLY A 118 29.22 -2.69 -21.93
N ASP A 119 28.78 -2.11 -20.82
CA ASP A 119 29.33 -2.25 -19.48
C ASP A 119 28.37 -3.04 -18.56
N LEU A 120 28.92 -4.02 -17.84
CA LEU A 120 28.16 -4.78 -16.83
C LEU A 120 27.65 -3.83 -15.73
N GLY A 121 26.34 -3.76 -15.53
CA GLY A 121 25.75 -3.00 -14.43
C GLY A 121 24.31 -3.36 -14.12
N ILE A 122 23.76 -2.69 -13.11
CA ILE A 122 22.45 -2.98 -12.55
C ILE A 122 21.39 -2.28 -13.41
N VAL A 123 20.55 -3.07 -14.06
CA VAL A 123 19.44 -2.57 -14.89
C VAL A 123 18.13 -2.53 -14.11
N ASP A 124 17.86 -3.55 -13.30
CA ASP A 124 16.67 -3.61 -12.45
C ASP A 124 17.00 -4.04 -11.02
N ILE A 125 16.10 -3.72 -10.10
CA ILE A 125 16.17 -4.07 -8.69
C ILE A 125 14.83 -4.64 -8.21
N ALA A 126 14.91 -5.69 -7.40
CA ALA A 126 13.79 -6.38 -6.79
C ALA A 126 14.05 -6.66 -5.31
N SER A 127 12.97 -6.90 -4.55
CA SER A 127 13.08 -7.30 -3.14
C SER A 127 13.63 -8.71 -2.98
N GLY A 128 14.28 -8.99 -1.84
CA GLY A 128 14.65 -10.36 -1.49
C GLY A 128 13.47 -11.24 -1.09
N SER A 129 12.29 -10.68 -0.83
CA SER A 129 11.10 -11.47 -0.50
C SER A 129 10.41 -12.06 -1.72
N GLU A 130 10.56 -11.41 -2.88
CA GLU A 130 9.94 -11.80 -4.13
C GLU A 130 11.03 -11.78 -5.19
N LYS A 131 11.39 -12.97 -5.68
CA LYS A 131 12.35 -13.10 -6.78
C LYS A 131 11.56 -13.14 -8.09
N PRO A 132 11.41 -12.01 -8.81
CA PRO A 132 10.76 -12.05 -10.10
C PRO A 132 11.56 -12.94 -11.05
N GLU A 133 10.84 -13.73 -11.83
CA GLU A 133 11.37 -14.42 -13.00
C GLU A 133 11.46 -13.38 -14.12
N SER A 134 12.65 -13.17 -14.67
CA SER A 134 12.89 -12.28 -15.80
C SER A 134 13.47 -13.11 -16.94
N ASP A 135 13.00 -12.84 -18.16
CA ASP A 135 13.53 -13.45 -19.39
C ASP A 135 14.92 -12.87 -19.73
N ASP A 136 15.17 -11.63 -19.28
CA ASP A 136 16.37 -10.84 -19.57
C ASP A 136 17.55 -11.15 -18.62
N GLY A 137 17.35 -12.00 -17.61
CA GLY A 137 18.47 -12.46 -16.78
C GLY A 137 18.10 -12.97 -15.39
N THR A 138 19.13 -13.31 -14.60
CA THR A 138 18.95 -13.84 -13.25
C THR A 138 19.20 -12.78 -12.19
N TYR A 139 18.19 -12.54 -11.35
CA TYR A 139 18.35 -11.72 -10.14
C TYR A 139 19.36 -12.33 -9.19
N THR A 140 20.43 -11.59 -8.92
CA THR A 140 21.47 -11.95 -7.95
C THR A 140 21.50 -10.91 -6.82
N LYS A 141 22.19 -11.21 -5.73
CA LYS A 141 22.27 -10.25 -4.62
C LYS A 141 23.10 -9.04 -5.06
N CYS A 142 22.61 -7.84 -4.80
CA CYS A 142 23.32 -6.61 -5.14
C CYS A 142 24.68 -6.52 -4.43
N PRO A 143 25.75 -6.08 -5.13
CA PRO A 143 27.06 -5.84 -4.55
C PRO A 143 27.11 -4.58 -3.66
#